data_AF-A0A8H8MGV9-F1
#
_entry.id   AF-A0A8H8MGV9-F1
#
_cell.length_a   1.000
_cell.length_b   1.000
_cell.length_c   1.000
_cell.angle_alpha   90.00
_cell.angle_beta   90.00
_cell.angle_gamma   90.00
#
_symmetry.space_group_name_H-M   'P 1'
#
loop_
_entity.id
_entity.type
_entity.pdbx_description
1 polymer ?
#
loop_
_entity_poly.entity_id
_entity_poly.type
_entity_poly.pdbx_seq_one_letter_code
_entity_poly.pdbx_strand_id
1 'polypeptide(L)' 'MAFLRQINSMADLETLLTNKASGLVVIDFHATWCGPCHAIAPVYKQLSEEYTHVAFAKVDVDAVRDVAEKV' A
#
# COMPACT_ATOMS: atom_id res chain seq x y z
N MET A 1 2.68 -6.86 -14.20
CA MET A 1 2.76 -7.67 -12.96
C MET A 1 2.62 -6.72 -11.79
N ALA A 2 1.46 -6.68 -11.14
CA ALA A 2 1.25 -5.80 -10.00
C ALA A 2 2.06 -6.34 -8.82
N PHE A 3 3.11 -5.59 -8.48
CA PHE A 3 3.97 -5.89 -7.35
C PHE A 3 3.43 -5.09 -6.16
N LEU A 4 3.07 -5.80 -5.10
CA LEU A 4 2.62 -5.23 -3.84
C LEU A 4 3.78 -4.39 -3.27
N ARG A 5 3.67 -3.05 -3.33
CA ARG A 5 4.79 -2.15 -3.05
C ARG A 5 4.82 -1.70 -1.59
N GLN A 6 5.94 -1.90 -0.91
CA GLN A 6 6.15 -1.31 0.42
C GLN A 6 6.54 0.16 0.27
N ILE A 7 5.83 1.05 0.97
CA ILE A 7 6.17 2.47 1.09
C ILE A 7 7.00 2.65 2.35
N ASN A 8 8.22 3.20 2.18
CA ASN A 8 9.14 3.44 3.30
C ASN A 8 9.41 4.94 3.51
N SER A 9 8.85 5.82 2.65
CA SER A 9 9.05 7.26 2.69
C SER A 9 7.95 8.02 1.95
N MET A 10 7.83 9.32 2.22
CA MET A 10 6.98 10.22 1.43
C MET A 10 7.35 10.24 -0.06
N ALA A 11 8.64 10.16 -0.38
CA ALA A 11 9.11 10.13 -1.77
C ALA A 11 8.63 8.87 -2.51
N ASP A 12 8.56 7.73 -1.83
CA ASP A 12 7.99 6.50 -2.40
C ASP A 12 6.51 6.65 -2.71
N LEU A 13 5.76 7.29 -1.80
CA LEU A 13 4.34 7.55 -1.99
C LEU A 13 4.10 8.53 -3.15
N GLU A 14 4.81 9.65 -3.20
CA GLU A 14 4.71 10.63 -4.29
C GLU A 14 5.07 10.01 -5.64
N THR A 15 6.11 9.19 -5.68
CA THR A 15 6.52 8.45 -6.88
C THR A 15 5.42 7.49 -7.33
N LEU A 16 4.78 6.79 -6.39
CA LEU A 16 3.67 5.88 -6.67
C LEU A 16 2.45 6.63 -7.21
N LEU A 17 2.12 7.81 -6.67
CA LEU A 17 0.98 8.60 -7.09
C LEU A 17 1.21 9.27 -8.45
N THR A 18 2.45 9.68 -8.76
CA THR A 18 2.78 10.42 -9.97
C THR A 18 3.05 9.52 -11.19
N ASN A 19 3.61 8.32 -10.99
CA ASN A 19 3.97 7.41 -12.11
C ASN A 19 2.81 6.51 -12.59
N LYS A 20 1.57 6.78 -12.21
CA LYS A 20 0.44 5.88 -12.52
C LYS A 20 -0.13 6.13 -13.90
N ALA A 21 0.14 5.20 -14.82
CA ALA A 21 -0.60 5.04 -16.07
C ALA A 21 -2.06 4.59 -15.86
N SER A 22 -2.39 4.06 -14.68
CA SER A 22 -3.72 3.57 -14.30
C SER A 22 -4.25 4.34 -13.07
N GLY A 23 -5.38 5.01 -13.24
CA GLY A 23 -5.88 6.03 -12.31
C GLY A 23 -6.31 5.58 -10.90
N LEU A 24 -6.03 4.34 -10.49
CA LEU A 24 -6.42 3.83 -9.16
C LEU A 24 -5.20 3.33 -8.37
N VAL A 25 -5.10 3.80 -7.13
CA VAL A 25 -4.14 3.34 -6.12
C VAL A 25 -4.91 2.85 -4.92
N VAL A 26 -4.54 1.66 -4.42
CA VAL A 26 -5.06 1.14 -3.16
C VAL A 26 -3.87 1.00 -2.21
N ILE A 27 -4.02 1.49 -0.98
CA ILE A 27 -2.96 1.50 0.03
C ILE A 27 -3.52 0.86 1.31
N ASP A 28 -2.81 -0.14 1.82
CA ASP A 28 -3.08 -0.78 3.10
C ASP A 28 -2.16 -0.18 4.17
N PHE A 29 -2.74 0.68 5.02
CA PHE A 29 -2.09 1.22 6.20
C PHE A 29 -2.26 0.24 7.35
N HIS A 30 -1.18 -0.44 7.72
CA HIS A 30 -1.21 -1.50 8.72
C HIS A 30 -0.18 -1.26 9.82
N ALA A 31 -0.29 -2.05 10.87
CA ALA A 31 0.72 -2.16 11.92
C ALA A 31 1.02 -3.62 12.22
N THR A 32 2.22 -3.93 12.70
CA THR A 32 2.62 -5.31 13.02
C THR A 32 1.78 -5.92 14.16
N TRP A 33 1.26 -5.10 15.07
CA TRP A 33 0.41 -5.48 16.19
C TRP A 33 -1.09 -5.46 15.86
N CYS A 34 -1.48 -5.05 14.65
CA CYS A 34 -2.88 -4.94 14.26
C CYS A 34 -3.47 -6.31 13.87
N GLY A 35 -4.12 -6.98 14.83
CA GLY A 35 -4.81 -8.26 14.61
C GLY A 35 -5.77 -8.27 13.41
N PRO A 36 -6.68 -7.29 13.26
CA PRO A 36 -7.57 -7.20 12.10
C PRO A 36 -6.83 -7.03 10.76
N CYS A 37 -5.70 -6.33 10.75
CA CYS A 37 -4.89 -6.13 9.54
C CYS A 37 -4.32 -7.46 9.02
N HIS A 38 -3.92 -8.35 9.93
CA HIS A 38 -3.46 -9.70 9.56
C HIS A 38 -4.57 -10.55 8.93
N ALA A 39 -5.83 -10.36 9.36
CA ALA A 39 -6.96 -11.09 8.80
C ALA A 39 -7.26 -10.68 7.35
N ILE A 40 -7.09 -9.41 7.00
CA ILE A 40 -7.36 -8.91 5.64
C ILE A 40 -6.17 -9.02 4.68
N ALA A 41 -4.93 -9.12 5.21
CA ALA A 41 -3.71 -9.17 4.40
C ALA A 41 -3.70 -10.24 3.28
N PRO A 42 -4.20 -11.48 3.49
CA PRO A 42 -4.26 -12.47 2.41
C PRO A 42 -5.20 -12.06 1.27
N VAL A 43 -6.35 -11.48 1.60
CA VAL A 43 -7.33 -10.99 0.63
C VAL A 43 -6.76 -9.80 -0.14
N TYR A 44 -6.11 -8.88 0.57
CA TYR A 44 -5.42 -7.74 -0.05
C TYR A 44 -4.37 -8.19 -1.07
N LYS A 45 -3.55 -9.20 -0.70
CA LYS A 45 -2.57 -9.79 -1.61
C LYS A 45 -3.22 -10.43 -2.83
N GLN A 46 -4.30 -11.19 -2.64
CA GLN A 46 -5.04 -11.80 -3.74
C GLN A 46 -5.59 -10.75 -4.71
N LEU A 47 -6.20 -9.68 -4.20
CA LEU A 47 -6.69 -8.57 -5.02
C LEU A 47 -5.55 -7.89 -5.79
N SER A 48 -4.36 -7.78 -5.19
CA SER A 48 -3.19 -7.21 -5.88
C SER A 48 -2.71 -8.06 -7.06
N GLU A 49 -2.88 -9.38 -6.99
CA GLU A 49 -2.52 -10.32 -8.05
C GLU A 49 -3.59 -10.35 -9.16
N GLU A 50 -4.87 -10.21 -8.79
CA GLU A 50 -6.01 -10.19 -9.72
C GLU A 50 -6.09 -8.88 -10.51
N TYR A 51 -6.03 -7.74 -9.83
CA TYR A 51 -6.20 -6.42 -10.43
C TYR A 51 -4.86 -5.85 -10.87
N THR A 52 -4.22 -6.46 -11.87
CA THR A 52 -2.86 -6.06 -12.30
C THR A 52 -2.75 -4.65 -12.89
N HIS A 53 -3.88 -4.03 -13.21
CA HIS A 53 -3.98 -2.65 -13.68
C HIS A 53 -4.13 -1.65 -12.52
N VAL A 54 -4.45 -2.10 -11.31
CA VAL A 54 -4.42 -1.28 -10.11
C VAL A 54 -3.05 -1.46 -9.47
N ALA A 55 -2.49 -0.40 -8.88
CA ALA A 55 -1.28 -0.61 -8.07
C ALA A 55 -1.61 -0.52 -6.59
N PHE A 56 -1.15 -1.55 -5.90
CA PHE A 56 -1.36 -1.82 -4.49
C PHE A 56 -0.09 -1.52 -3.73
N ALA A 57 -0.24 -0.88 -2.58
CA ALA A 57 0.87 -0.56 -1.70
C ALA A 57 0.56 -0.85 -0.23
N LYS A 58 1.61 -0.96 0.58
CA LYS A 58 1.52 -1.13 2.03
C LYS A 58 2.34 -0.08 2.74
N VAL A 59 1.79 0.47 3.80
CA VAL A 59 2.46 1.43 4.69
C VAL A 59 2.38 0.85 6.09
N ASP A 60 3.54 0.64 6.71
CA ASP A 60 3.58 0.36 8.15
C ASP A 60 3.54 1.71 8.89
N VAL A 61 2.45 1.94 9.64
CA VAL A 61 2.20 3.21 10.32
C VAL A 61 3.21 3.48 11.43
N ASP A 62 3.84 2.46 12.00
CA ASP A 62 4.88 2.63 13.02
C ASP A 62 6.23 2.97 12.38
N ALA A 63 6.50 2.44 11.18
CA ALA A 63 7.76 2.66 10.46
C ALA A 63 7.80 4.00 9.69
N VAL A 64 6.65 4.46 9.19
CA VAL A 64 6.56 5.63 8.30
C VAL A 64 5.42 6.56 8.73
N ARG A 65 5.54 7.06 9.97
CA ARG A 65 4.51 7.87 10.62
C ARG A 65 4.15 9.14 9.84
N ASP A 66 5.14 9.78 9.24
CA ASP A 66 4.96 10.99 8.44
C ASP A 66 4.08 10.78 7.21
N VAL A 67 4.10 9.58 6.63
CA VAL A 67 3.18 9.17 5.57
C VAL A 67 1.77 8.95 6.12
N ALA A 68 1.63 8.26 7.25
CA ALA A 68 0.32 7.99 7.84
C ALA A 68 -0.39 9.26 8.36
N GLU A 69 0.35 10.27 8.80
CA GLU A 69 -0.20 11.53 9.34
C GLU A 69 -0.68 12.50 8.24
N LYS A 70 -0.31 12.28 6.97
CA LYS A 70 -0.53 13.22 5.85
C LYS A 70 -1.64 12.81 4.88
N VAL A 71 -2.26 11.65 5.07
CA VAL A 71 -3.27 11.07 4.17
C VAL A 71 -4.61 11.01 4.92
#